data_AF-A0A3M8H284-F1
#
_entry.id   AF-A0A3M8H284-F1
#
_cell.length_a   1.000
_cell.length_b   1.000
_cell.length_c   1.000
_cell.angle_alpha   90.00
_cell.angle_beta   90.00
_cell.angle_gamma   90.00
#
_symmetry.space_group_name_H-M   'P 1'
#
loop_
_entity.id
_entity.type
_entity.pdbx_description
1 polymer ?
#
loop_
_entity_poly.entity_id
_entity_poly.type
_entity_poly.pdbx_seq_one_letter_code
_entity_poly.pdbx_strand_id
1 'polypeptide(L)'
;MKALSKVNRCTIAILATALLTAIGSEIKIMPYEEAPFRFGLGSIIFFIAVLIRTVPVITTGIITGLTVVLFRSLLDSLFYEQPFINALIEHFPAALFYFSFAVCLSIFNIEKYKTKPLTLGLMASLFEIISNSIEHLFTTLFVTKIPINAEEIFLLITIALLRSFFVVGLYSSIIIAENKKQVQQLLNIGSNLYVETLYLQKSMNQIEQITASSFDLYKQLATVHSELSIKALIIAQEIHEVKKDQQRIFAGLSNIVENKQSDHYLMSDLLSLVSEANQKYSVLLKKNIQFNVLLNEDFHTHAHIQLLAVLNNLVANAVEAIENEGAITISVGMKADETNIIIEDNGIGIPEHSLPVIFDPGFTSKFNEKGEPSTGIGLSHVQAIVAKLHGNIHVESNKTTKFIITIPTNML
;
A
#
# COMPACT_ATOMS: atom_id res chain seq x y z
N MET A 1 22.03 -15.57 -14.03
CA MET A 1 21.07 -14.55 -14.54
C MET A 1 20.60 -13.52 -13.51
N LYS A 2 20.13 -13.91 -12.30
CA LYS A 2 19.67 -12.93 -11.28
C LYS A 2 20.75 -11.94 -10.79
N ALA A 3 22.01 -12.38 -10.64
CA ALA A 3 23.12 -11.51 -10.23
C ALA A 3 23.48 -10.43 -11.28
N LEU A 4 23.57 -10.80 -12.57
CA LEU A 4 23.78 -9.87 -13.68
C LEU A 4 22.63 -8.85 -13.79
N SER A 5 21.38 -9.26 -13.52
CA SER A 5 20.24 -8.34 -13.52
C SER A 5 20.29 -7.31 -12.38
N LYS A 6 20.85 -7.68 -11.22
CA LYS A 6 21.00 -6.80 -10.05
C LYS A 6 22.13 -5.80 -10.24
N VAL A 7 23.24 -6.24 -10.81
CA VAL A 7 24.37 -5.36 -11.19
C VAL A 7 23.91 -4.31 -12.19
N ASN A 8 23.20 -4.71 -13.25
CA ASN A 8 22.69 -3.76 -14.25
C ASN A 8 21.72 -2.74 -13.66
N ARG A 9 20.80 -3.14 -12.76
CA ARG A 9 19.89 -2.22 -12.08
C ARG A 9 20.61 -1.22 -11.18
N CYS A 10 21.67 -1.66 -10.49
CA CYS A 10 22.46 -0.80 -9.63
C CYS A 10 23.22 0.26 -10.45
N THR A 11 23.88 -0.16 -11.54
CA THR A 11 24.58 0.75 -12.44
C THR A 11 23.62 1.76 -13.09
N ILE A 12 22.45 1.32 -13.55
CA ILE A 12 21.42 2.23 -14.10
C ILE A 12 20.96 3.23 -13.04
N ALA A 13 20.78 2.79 -11.78
CA ALA A 13 20.41 3.69 -10.70
C ALA A 13 21.47 4.76 -10.44
N ILE A 14 22.75 4.37 -10.40
CA ILE A 14 23.86 5.31 -10.18
C ILE A 14 23.92 6.35 -11.31
N LEU A 15 23.86 5.90 -12.57
CA LEU A 15 23.90 6.79 -13.73
C LEU A 15 22.69 7.73 -13.77
N ALA A 16 21.49 7.23 -13.45
CA ALA A 16 20.28 8.05 -13.37
C ALA A 16 20.39 9.11 -12.27
N THR A 17 20.89 8.73 -11.08
CA THR A 17 21.14 9.68 -9.99
C THR A 17 22.13 10.76 -10.41
N ALA A 18 23.24 10.37 -11.04
CA ALA A 18 24.27 11.30 -11.50
C ALA A 18 23.73 12.29 -12.54
N LEU A 19 22.97 11.81 -13.53
CA LEU A 19 22.38 12.65 -14.58
C LEU A 19 21.31 13.59 -14.03
N LEU A 20 20.37 13.09 -13.23
CA LEU A 20 19.32 13.92 -12.62
C LEU A 20 19.92 14.98 -11.70
N THR A 21 20.96 14.61 -10.95
CA THR A 21 21.70 15.54 -10.09
C THR A 21 22.38 16.63 -10.92
N ALA A 22 23.04 16.28 -12.02
CA ALA A 22 23.69 17.23 -12.92
C ALA A 22 22.69 18.23 -13.52
N ILE A 23 21.53 17.74 -13.99
CA ILE A 23 20.45 18.61 -14.50
C ILE A 23 19.91 19.53 -13.39
N GLY A 24 19.59 18.97 -12.22
CA GLY A 24 19.10 19.79 -11.10
C GLY A 24 20.14 20.76 -10.54
N SER A 25 21.42 20.49 -10.76
CA SER A 25 22.50 21.39 -10.34
C SER A 25 22.48 22.73 -11.11
N GLU A 26 21.84 22.79 -12.27
CA GLU A 26 21.65 24.02 -13.06
C GLU A 26 20.40 24.82 -12.66
N ILE A 27 19.42 24.16 -12.04
CA ILE A 27 18.22 24.82 -11.56
C ILE A 27 18.62 25.65 -10.34
N LYS A 28 18.85 26.93 -10.59
CA LYS A 28 19.24 27.95 -9.63
C LYS A 28 18.00 28.69 -9.15
N ILE A 29 17.53 28.38 -7.94
CA ILE A 29 16.47 29.16 -7.30
C ILE A 29 17.12 30.44 -6.77
N MET A 30 16.63 31.61 -7.19
CA MET A 30 17.09 32.92 -6.71
C MET A 30 15.96 33.49 -5.83
N PRO A 31 16.09 33.50 -4.50
CA PRO A 31 15.03 34.01 -3.63
C PRO A 31 14.88 35.54 -3.68
N TYR A 32 15.89 36.28 -4.17
CA TYR A 32 15.88 37.74 -4.32
C TYR A 32 16.65 38.15 -5.59
N GLU A 33 16.18 39.18 -6.31
CA GLU A 33 16.69 39.59 -7.64
C GLU A 33 18.16 40.06 -7.64
N GLU A 34 18.71 40.52 -6.52
CA GLU A 34 20.08 41.07 -6.42
C GLU A 34 21.05 40.24 -5.56
N ALA A 35 20.62 39.08 -5.03
CA ALA A 35 21.53 38.26 -4.23
C ALA A 35 22.57 37.54 -5.12
N PRO A 36 23.88 37.60 -4.81
CA PRO A 36 24.92 36.88 -5.57
C PRO A 36 24.81 35.35 -5.41
N PHE A 37 23.91 34.88 -4.56
CA PHE A 37 23.79 33.50 -4.14
C PHE A 37 22.71 32.75 -4.91
N ARG A 38 23.08 31.60 -5.52
CA ARG A 38 22.20 30.78 -6.36
C ARG A 38 22.06 29.36 -5.78
N PHE A 39 20.84 28.89 -5.54
CA PHE A 39 20.57 27.58 -4.94
C PHE A 39 20.44 26.50 -6.01
N GLY A 40 21.38 25.55 -6.09
CA GLY A 40 21.27 24.39 -6.97
C GLY A 40 20.46 23.23 -6.35
N LEU A 41 19.49 22.67 -7.07
CA LEU A 41 18.70 21.50 -6.64
C LEU A 41 19.49 20.17 -6.66
N GLY A 42 20.72 20.15 -7.20
CA GLY A 42 21.47 18.92 -7.43
C GLY A 42 21.71 18.09 -6.16
N SER A 43 22.08 18.71 -5.05
CA SER A 43 22.29 18.02 -3.77
C SER A 43 21.03 17.45 -3.15
N ILE A 44 19.87 18.11 -3.34
CA ILE A 44 18.55 17.59 -2.95
C ILE A 44 18.29 16.28 -3.69
N ILE A 45 18.48 16.30 -5.02
CA ILE A 45 18.25 15.15 -5.90
C ILE A 45 19.21 14.00 -5.57
N PHE A 46 20.48 14.30 -5.34
CA PHE A 46 21.44 13.29 -4.91
C PHE A 46 21.03 12.64 -3.60
N PHE A 47 20.71 13.46 -2.59
CA PHE A 47 20.44 12.95 -1.26
C PHE A 47 19.14 12.12 -1.21
N ILE A 48 18.06 12.59 -1.84
CA ILE A 48 16.81 11.83 -1.93
C ILE A 48 16.99 10.51 -2.69
N ALA A 49 17.80 10.51 -3.77
CA ALA A 49 18.03 9.29 -4.55
C ALA A 49 18.80 8.23 -3.75
N VAL A 50 19.78 8.64 -2.94
CA VAL A 50 20.52 7.76 -2.02
C VAL A 50 19.63 7.25 -0.88
N LEU A 51 18.66 8.03 -0.41
CA LEU A 51 17.71 7.58 0.61
C LEU A 51 16.72 6.55 0.07
N ILE A 52 16.18 6.78 -1.12
CA ILE A 52 15.17 5.91 -1.75
C ILE A 52 15.80 4.60 -2.25
N ARG A 53 16.98 4.65 -2.90
CA ARG A 53 17.60 3.49 -3.52
C ARG A 53 18.79 2.98 -2.73
N THR A 54 18.85 1.67 -2.53
CA THR A 54 20.05 1.00 -1.99
C THR A 54 21.15 0.94 -3.06
N VAL A 55 21.93 2.02 -3.16
CA VAL A 55 23.11 2.12 -4.02
C VAL A 55 24.39 2.24 -3.18
N PRO A 56 25.55 1.77 -3.66
CA PRO A 56 26.80 2.01 -2.97
C PRO A 56 27.08 3.53 -2.96
N VAL A 57 27.01 4.12 -1.77
CA VAL A 57 26.98 5.57 -1.59
C VAL A 57 28.24 6.23 -2.14
N ILE A 58 29.41 5.66 -1.87
CA ILE A 58 30.71 6.21 -2.30
C ILE A 58 30.84 6.22 -3.82
N THR A 59 30.57 5.10 -4.51
CA THR A 59 30.66 5.05 -5.97
C THR A 59 29.65 5.99 -6.62
N THR A 60 28.46 6.11 -6.02
CA THR A 60 27.43 7.06 -6.46
C THR A 60 27.90 8.50 -6.32
N GLY A 61 28.54 8.85 -5.20
CA GLY A 61 29.11 10.18 -4.97
C GLY A 61 30.21 10.54 -5.97
N ILE A 62 31.13 9.61 -6.25
CA ILE A 62 32.21 9.82 -7.24
C ILE A 62 31.64 10.05 -8.63
N ILE A 63 30.76 9.15 -9.10
CA ILE A 63 30.18 9.24 -10.45
C ILE A 63 29.31 10.50 -10.59
N THR A 64 28.54 10.85 -9.55
CA THR A 64 27.74 12.07 -9.53
C THR A 64 28.61 13.32 -9.59
N GLY A 65 29.64 13.41 -8.75
CA GLY A 65 30.56 14.54 -8.75
C GLY A 65 31.22 14.77 -10.11
N LEU A 66 31.75 13.69 -10.72
CA LEU A 66 32.35 13.78 -12.06
C LEU A 66 31.33 14.18 -13.13
N THR A 67 30.13 13.64 -13.07
CA THR A 67 29.07 13.93 -14.05
C THR A 67 28.61 15.38 -13.94
N VAL A 68 28.44 15.91 -12.72
CA VAL A 68 28.09 17.32 -12.49
C VAL A 68 29.15 18.25 -13.05
N VAL A 69 30.43 18.00 -12.75
CA VAL A 69 31.54 18.84 -13.26
C VAL A 69 31.59 18.82 -14.78
N LEU A 70 31.55 17.63 -15.39
CA LEU A 70 31.58 17.50 -16.85
C LEU A 70 30.38 18.17 -17.50
N PHE A 71 29.19 17.99 -16.94
CA PHE A 71 27.95 18.57 -17.47
C PHE A 71 27.98 20.10 -17.41
N ARG A 72 28.36 20.68 -16.26
CA ARG A 72 28.49 22.13 -16.09
C ARG A 72 29.54 22.74 -17.00
N SER A 73 30.72 22.13 -17.05
CA SER A 73 31.83 22.60 -17.89
C SER A 73 31.47 22.57 -19.37
N LEU A 74 30.70 21.55 -19.79
CA LEU A 74 30.21 21.44 -21.16
C LEU A 74 29.21 22.56 -21.47
N LEU A 75 28.27 22.84 -20.56
CA LEU A 75 27.32 23.93 -20.73
C LEU A 75 28.04 25.28 -20.81
N ASP A 76 29.00 25.54 -19.94
CA ASP A 76 29.69 26.82 -19.95
C ASP A 76 30.57 27.02 -21.19
N SER A 77 31.19 25.95 -21.68
CA SER A 77 31.90 26.00 -22.95
C SER A 77 30.98 26.22 -24.16
N LEU A 78 29.73 25.75 -24.11
CA LEU A 78 28.77 25.86 -25.21
C LEU A 78 28.01 27.20 -25.21
N PHE A 79 27.64 27.71 -24.04
CA PHE A 79 26.77 28.88 -23.89
C PHE A 79 27.51 30.18 -23.56
N TYR A 80 28.70 30.11 -22.95
CA TYR A 80 29.46 31.29 -22.51
C TYR A 80 30.85 31.42 -23.17
N GLU A 81 31.12 30.63 -24.22
CA GLU A 81 32.38 30.63 -24.99
C GLU A 81 33.67 30.53 -24.15
N GLN A 82 33.57 29.95 -22.94
CA GLN A 82 34.71 29.76 -22.08
C GLN A 82 35.55 28.55 -22.51
N PRO A 83 36.90 28.59 -22.41
CA PRO A 83 37.72 27.41 -22.62
C PRO A 83 37.32 26.29 -21.66
N PHE A 84 37.03 25.10 -22.20
CA PHE A 84 36.55 23.96 -21.42
C PHE A 84 37.43 23.62 -20.20
N ILE A 85 38.75 23.78 -20.34
CA ILE A 85 39.72 23.53 -19.24
C ILE A 85 39.50 24.51 -18.07
N ASN A 86 39.21 25.78 -18.36
CA ASN A 86 38.97 26.79 -17.32
C ASN A 86 37.64 26.50 -16.61
N ALA A 87 36.58 26.18 -17.36
CA ALA A 87 35.31 25.77 -16.80
C ALA A 87 35.46 24.51 -15.92
N LEU A 88 36.30 23.55 -16.34
CA LEU A 88 36.55 22.33 -15.56
C LEU A 88 37.23 22.63 -14.21
N ILE A 89 38.19 23.56 -14.18
CA ILE A 89 38.84 24.00 -12.94
C ILE A 89 37.84 24.74 -12.05
N GLU A 90 37.01 25.60 -12.63
CA GLU A 90 36.00 26.38 -11.91
C GLU A 90 34.94 25.48 -11.24
N HIS A 91 34.49 24.43 -11.93
CA HIS A 91 33.46 23.52 -11.42
C HIS A 91 33.99 22.35 -10.59
N PHE A 92 35.29 22.04 -10.64
CA PHE A 92 35.90 20.93 -9.90
C PHE A 92 35.55 20.87 -8.39
N PRO A 93 35.47 21.99 -7.65
CA PRO A 93 35.08 21.97 -6.23
C PRO A 93 33.76 21.24 -5.97
N ALA A 94 32.80 21.29 -6.90
CA ALA A 94 31.52 20.60 -6.77
C ALA A 94 31.68 19.06 -6.70
N ALA A 95 32.69 18.48 -7.37
CA ALA A 95 32.97 17.05 -7.24
C ALA A 95 33.42 16.67 -5.83
N LEU A 96 34.20 17.55 -5.17
CA LEU A 96 34.64 17.35 -3.78
C LEU A 96 33.47 17.38 -2.81
N PHE A 97 32.47 18.24 -3.06
CA PHE A 97 31.23 18.24 -2.29
C PHE A 97 30.54 16.87 -2.34
N TYR A 98 30.22 16.36 -3.53
CA TYR A 98 29.49 15.08 -3.66
C TYR A 98 30.30 13.90 -3.12
N PHE A 99 31.61 13.89 -3.33
CA PHE A 99 32.50 12.86 -2.80
C PHE A 99 32.53 12.87 -1.26
N SER A 100 32.82 14.02 -0.65
CA SER A 100 32.89 14.15 0.81
C SER A 100 31.55 13.87 1.48
N PHE A 101 30.45 14.30 0.86
CA PHE A 101 29.10 14.06 1.38
C PHE A 101 28.79 12.56 1.36
N ALA A 102 29.10 11.88 0.25
CA ALA A 102 28.94 10.44 0.13
C ALA A 102 29.79 9.65 1.13
N VAL A 103 31.03 10.08 1.39
CA VAL A 103 31.90 9.47 2.41
C VAL A 103 31.29 9.61 3.80
N CYS A 104 30.82 10.81 4.16
CA CYS A 104 30.17 11.05 5.47
C CYS A 104 28.92 10.18 5.66
N LEU A 105 28.06 10.11 4.64
CA LEU A 105 26.85 9.26 4.66
C LEU A 105 27.20 7.77 4.76
N SER A 106 28.29 7.33 4.12
CA SER A 106 28.75 5.94 4.17
C SER A 106 29.33 5.56 5.53
N ILE A 107 30.14 6.42 6.15
CA ILE A 107 30.71 6.19 7.49
C ILE A 107 29.60 6.02 8.53
N PHE A 108 28.55 6.83 8.41
CA PHE A 108 27.47 6.85 9.39
C PHE A 108 26.42 5.74 9.19
N ASN A 109 26.53 4.95 8.13
CA ASN A 109 25.61 3.89 7.75
C ASN A 109 24.14 4.36 7.80
N ILE A 110 23.79 5.23 6.86
CA ILE A 110 22.50 5.92 6.76
C ILE A 110 21.28 5.01 6.89
N GLU A 111 21.38 3.75 6.48
CA GLU A 111 20.29 2.76 6.55
C GLU A 111 19.73 2.60 7.96
N LYS A 112 20.58 2.72 9.00
CA LYS A 112 20.16 2.59 10.41
C LYS A 112 19.23 3.72 10.87
N TYR A 113 19.28 4.88 10.21
CA TYR A 113 18.62 6.10 10.64
C TYR A 113 17.46 6.52 9.75
N LYS A 114 17.17 5.77 8.67
CA LYS A 114 16.02 6.02 7.79
C LYS A 114 14.68 6.03 8.52
N THR A 115 14.55 5.32 9.63
CA THR A 115 13.35 5.30 10.47
C THR A 115 13.28 6.43 11.50
N LYS A 116 14.33 7.25 11.62
CA LYS A 116 14.46 8.33 12.62
C LYS A 116 14.70 9.68 11.93
N PRO A 117 13.65 10.33 11.41
CA PRO A 117 13.79 11.50 10.53
C PRO A 117 14.50 12.68 11.18
N LEU A 118 14.24 12.96 12.47
CA LEU A 118 14.91 14.06 13.17
C LEU A 118 16.43 13.84 13.28
N THR A 119 16.85 12.64 13.65
CA THR A 119 18.28 12.30 13.74
C THR A 119 18.93 12.30 12.36
N LEU A 120 18.25 11.74 11.36
CA LEU A 120 18.74 11.72 9.98
C LEU A 120 18.91 13.13 9.43
N GLY A 121 17.95 14.03 9.68
CA GLY A 121 17.99 15.43 9.26
C GLY A 121 19.18 16.17 9.87
N LEU A 122 19.35 16.10 11.20
CA LEU A 122 20.47 16.75 11.90
C LEU A 122 21.84 16.28 11.37
N MET A 123 21.99 14.99 11.13
CA MET A 123 23.26 14.44 10.68
C MET A 123 23.54 14.72 9.21
N ALA A 124 22.52 14.67 8.36
CA ALA A 124 22.63 15.12 6.98
C ALA A 124 23.06 16.58 6.91
N SER A 125 22.45 17.47 7.71
CA SER A 125 22.85 18.88 7.77
C SER A 125 24.31 19.05 8.17
N LEU A 126 24.78 18.32 9.18
CA LEU A 126 26.18 18.35 9.59
C LEU A 126 27.12 17.94 8.44
N PHE A 127 26.78 16.87 7.72
CA PHE A 127 27.58 16.38 6.60
C PHE A 127 27.56 17.35 5.42
N GLU A 128 26.44 17.98 5.13
CA GLU A 128 26.36 19.04 4.11
C GLU A 128 27.24 20.24 4.47
N ILE A 129 27.26 20.66 5.75
CA ILE A 129 28.13 21.74 6.22
C ILE A 129 29.61 21.38 6.03
N ILE A 130 30.01 20.16 6.41
CA ILE A 130 31.38 19.67 6.22
C ILE A 130 31.76 19.67 4.73
N SER A 131 30.88 19.14 3.88
CA SER A 131 31.11 19.06 2.43
C SER A 131 31.19 20.43 1.75
N ASN A 132 30.29 21.36 2.09
CA ASN A 132 30.35 22.73 1.59
C ASN A 132 31.62 23.45 2.06
N SER A 133 32.07 23.17 3.29
CA SER A 133 33.32 23.74 3.82
C SER A 133 34.55 23.25 3.05
N ILE A 134 34.59 21.96 2.69
CA ILE A 134 35.66 21.38 1.86
C ILE A 134 35.65 21.99 0.45
N GLU A 135 34.48 22.07 -0.18
CA GLU A 135 34.30 22.71 -1.50
C GLU A 135 34.80 24.16 -1.48
N HIS A 136 34.37 24.93 -0.48
CA HIS A 136 34.74 26.33 -0.37
C HIS A 136 36.24 26.54 -0.08
N LEU A 137 36.82 25.74 0.82
CA LEU A 137 38.26 25.77 1.11
C LEU A 137 39.07 25.55 -0.17
N PHE A 138 38.66 24.58 -0.99
CA PHE A 138 39.32 24.31 -2.27
C PHE A 138 39.15 25.49 -3.25
N THR A 139 37.94 26.04 -3.35
CA THR A 139 37.65 27.20 -4.21
C THR A 139 38.52 28.41 -3.83
N THR A 140 38.69 28.66 -2.54
CA THR A 140 39.52 29.76 -2.04
C THR A 140 41.00 29.53 -2.37
N LEU A 141 41.52 28.33 -2.17
CA LEU A 141 42.94 28.04 -2.38
C LEU A 141 43.34 28.05 -3.87
N PHE A 142 42.45 27.60 -4.75
CA PHE A 142 42.81 27.29 -6.14
C PHE A 142 42.08 28.10 -7.21
N VAL A 143 40.92 28.70 -6.92
CA VAL A 143 40.07 29.35 -7.94
C VAL A 143 40.02 30.87 -7.73
N THR A 144 39.35 31.37 -6.70
CA THR A 144 39.03 32.80 -6.55
C THR A 144 39.96 33.56 -5.62
N LYS A 145 40.63 32.88 -4.67
CA LYS A 145 41.49 33.49 -3.61
C LYS A 145 40.78 34.50 -2.70
N ILE A 146 39.45 34.49 -2.66
CA ILE A 146 38.65 35.36 -1.79
C ILE A 146 38.26 34.57 -0.53
N PRO A 147 38.59 35.05 0.69
CA PRO A 147 38.20 34.37 1.92
C PRO A 147 36.70 34.51 2.18
N ILE A 148 36.14 33.51 2.86
CA ILE A 148 34.74 33.49 3.26
C ILE A 148 34.44 34.57 4.32
N ASN A 149 33.28 35.20 4.21
CA ASN A 149 32.76 36.12 5.22
C ASN A 149 31.87 35.41 6.26
N ALA A 150 31.68 36.02 7.43
CA ALA A 150 30.83 35.46 8.49
C ALA A 150 29.36 35.29 8.05
N GLU A 151 28.85 36.19 7.20
CA GLU A 151 27.52 36.10 6.61
C GLU A 151 27.37 34.89 5.69
N GLU A 152 28.40 34.56 4.91
CA GLU A 152 28.40 33.41 4.01
C GLU A 152 28.42 32.09 4.79
N ILE A 153 29.16 32.01 5.90
CA ILE A 153 29.13 30.84 6.80
C ILE A 153 27.73 30.66 7.39
N PHE A 154 27.13 31.73 7.90
CA PHE A 154 25.78 31.68 8.47
C PHE A 154 24.75 31.22 7.42
N LEU A 155 24.86 31.72 6.19
CA LEU A 155 24.02 31.32 5.07
C LEU A 155 24.22 29.84 4.72
N LEU A 156 25.46 29.36 4.59
CA LEU A 156 25.77 27.96 4.32
C LEU A 156 25.15 27.00 5.35
N ILE A 157 25.25 27.33 6.63
CA ILE A 157 24.67 26.53 7.72
C ILE A 157 23.14 26.52 7.62
N THR A 158 22.53 27.70 7.45
CA THR A 158 21.06 27.84 7.38
C THR A 158 20.49 27.05 6.20
N ILE A 159 21.16 27.12 5.05
CA ILE A 159 20.74 26.42 3.82
C ILE A 159 20.92 24.91 3.98
N ALA A 160 22.05 24.45 4.51
CA ALA A 160 22.29 23.02 4.75
C ALA A 160 21.24 22.43 5.70
N LEU A 161 20.83 23.20 6.72
CA LEU A 161 19.76 22.82 7.63
C LEU A 161 18.43 22.70 6.89
N LEU A 162 17.99 23.78 6.23
CA LEU A 162 16.70 23.81 5.53
C LEU A 162 16.62 22.72 4.45
N ARG A 163 17.68 22.55 3.66
CA ARG A 163 17.76 21.58 2.57
C ARG A 163 17.68 20.15 3.08
N SER A 164 18.50 19.79 4.07
CA SER A 164 18.54 18.44 4.62
C SER A 164 17.21 18.05 5.24
N PHE A 165 16.57 18.95 6.02
CA PHE A 165 15.26 18.69 6.61
C PHE A 165 14.15 18.59 5.57
N PHE A 166 14.20 19.40 4.51
CA PHE A 166 13.27 19.26 3.39
C PHE A 166 13.37 17.89 2.73
N VAL A 167 14.59 17.42 2.43
CA VAL A 167 14.81 16.09 1.82
C VAL A 167 14.32 14.97 2.73
N VAL A 168 14.66 15.03 4.01
CA VAL A 168 14.25 13.98 4.98
C VAL A 168 12.73 14.00 5.18
N GLY A 169 12.09 15.17 5.21
CA GLY A 169 10.64 15.29 5.29
C GLY A 169 9.94 14.67 4.07
N LEU A 170 10.44 14.97 2.87
CA LEU A 170 9.91 14.40 1.62
C LEU A 170 10.10 12.88 1.58
N TYR A 171 11.29 12.39 1.92
CA TYR A 171 11.57 10.95 2.04
C TYR A 171 10.62 10.28 3.03
N SER A 172 10.43 10.86 4.22
CA SER A 172 9.54 10.31 5.25
C SER A 172 8.10 10.24 4.76
N SER A 173 7.63 11.28 4.06
CA SER A 173 6.29 11.30 3.47
C SER A 173 6.09 10.18 2.44
N ILE A 174 7.09 9.90 1.60
CA ILE A 174 7.02 8.82 0.60
C ILE A 174 6.93 7.46 1.31
N ILE A 175 7.81 7.20 2.29
CA ILE A 175 7.85 5.92 3.01
C ILE A 175 6.56 5.69 3.80
N ILE A 176 6.03 6.71 4.46
CA ILE A 176 4.75 6.61 5.18
C ILE A 176 3.61 6.27 4.21
N ALA A 177 3.55 6.93 3.05
CA ALA A 177 2.53 6.65 2.05
C ALA A 177 2.65 5.22 1.49
N GLU A 178 3.87 4.75 1.21
CA GLU A 178 4.11 3.39 0.71
C GLU A 178 3.77 2.32 1.76
N ASN A 179 4.17 2.52 3.01
CA ASN A 179 3.82 1.64 4.12
C ASN A 179 2.31 1.58 4.33
N LYS A 180 1.62 2.73 4.31
CA LYS A 180 0.16 2.78 4.39
C LYS A 180 -0.46 1.91 3.29
N LYS A 181 -0.04 2.09 2.03
CA LYS A 181 -0.53 1.30 0.90
C LYS A 181 -0.27 -0.21 1.07
N GLN A 182 0.90 -0.60 1.57
CA GLN A 182 1.21 -2.01 1.84
C GLN A 182 0.30 -2.61 2.92
N VAL A 183 0.06 -1.88 4.02
CA VAL A 183 -0.87 -2.31 5.08
C VAL A 183 -2.29 -2.47 4.52
N GLN A 184 -2.76 -1.51 3.72
CA GLN A 184 -4.07 -1.61 3.06
C GLN A 184 -4.19 -2.87 2.18
N GLN A 185 -3.14 -3.19 1.40
CA GLN A 185 -3.11 -4.39 0.56
C GLN A 185 -3.15 -5.66 1.40
N LEU A 186 -2.40 -5.72 2.50
CA LEU A 186 -2.40 -6.86 3.42
C LEU A 186 -3.75 -7.06 4.09
N LEU A 187 -4.41 -6.00 4.51
CA LEU A 187 -5.76 -6.05 5.08
C LEU A 187 -6.79 -6.56 4.07
N ASN A 188 -6.73 -6.09 2.83
CA ASN A 188 -7.63 -6.55 1.77
C ASN A 188 -7.41 -8.05 1.48
N ILE A 189 -6.15 -8.48 1.31
CA ILE A 189 -5.80 -9.90 1.13
C ILE A 189 -6.30 -10.73 2.33
N GLY A 190 -6.09 -10.24 3.56
CA GLY A 190 -6.56 -10.91 4.78
C GLY A 190 -8.08 -11.08 4.80
N SER A 191 -8.84 -10.05 4.44
CA SER A 191 -10.31 -10.11 4.36
C SER A 191 -10.80 -11.10 3.32
N ASN A 192 -10.19 -11.13 2.13
CA ASN A 192 -10.56 -12.08 1.08
C ASN A 192 -10.19 -13.52 1.45
N LEU A 193 -9.01 -13.74 2.05
CA LEU A 193 -8.61 -15.05 2.55
C LEU A 193 -9.53 -15.54 3.67
N TYR A 194 -9.97 -14.65 4.56
CA TYR A 194 -10.93 -15.00 5.61
C TYR A 194 -12.26 -15.47 5.04
N VAL A 195 -12.77 -14.80 4.00
CA VAL A 195 -13.98 -15.22 3.30
C VAL A 195 -13.78 -16.61 2.67
N GLU A 196 -12.62 -16.87 2.05
CA GLU A 196 -12.30 -18.17 1.45
C GLU A 196 -12.16 -19.29 2.49
N THR A 197 -11.59 -19.01 3.68
CA THR A 197 -11.50 -20.03 4.74
C THR A 197 -12.86 -20.40 5.31
N LEU A 198 -13.79 -19.45 5.40
CA LEU A 198 -15.19 -19.74 5.75
C LEU A 198 -15.86 -20.66 4.71
N TYR A 199 -15.59 -20.42 3.43
CA TYR A 199 -16.10 -21.26 2.36
C TYR A 199 -15.54 -22.68 2.45
N LEU A 200 -14.23 -22.82 2.62
CA LEU A 200 -13.59 -24.12 2.82
C LEU A 200 -14.18 -24.87 4.01
N GLN A 201 -14.39 -24.17 5.13
CA GLN A 201 -15.03 -24.77 6.32
C GLN A 201 -16.44 -25.30 5.99
N LYS A 202 -17.24 -24.53 5.26
CA LYS A 202 -18.59 -24.94 4.86
C LYS A 202 -18.59 -26.10 3.86
N SER A 203 -17.73 -26.04 2.84
CA SER A 203 -17.52 -27.11 1.86
C SER A 203 -17.11 -28.41 2.55
N MET A 204 -16.21 -28.35 3.53
CA MET A 204 -15.79 -29.53 4.30
C MET A 204 -16.95 -30.21 5.03
N ASN A 205 -17.89 -29.43 5.57
CA ASN A 205 -19.10 -29.97 6.20
C ASN A 205 -20.03 -30.67 5.18
N GLN A 206 -20.18 -30.09 3.98
CA GLN A 206 -20.96 -30.71 2.89
C GLN A 206 -20.30 -32.00 2.39
N ILE A 207 -18.99 -31.99 2.20
CA ILE A 207 -18.22 -33.18 1.81
C ILE A 207 -18.36 -34.28 2.88
N GLU A 208 -18.38 -33.92 4.15
CA GLU A 208 -18.63 -34.87 5.25
C GLU A 208 -20.01 -35.52 5.16
N GLN A 209 -21.06 -34.74 4.88
CA GLN A 209 -22.40 -35.26 4.65
C GLN A 209 -22.45 -36.20 3.45
N ILE A 210 -21.86 -35.79 2.31
CA ILE A 210 -21.82 -36.61 1.09
C ILE A 210 -21.04 -37.91 1.35
N THR A 211 -19.91 -37.84 2.05
CA THR A 211 -19.12 -39.02 2.43
C THR A 211 -19.97 -40.00 3.23
N ALA A 212 -20.72 -39.49 4.21
CA ALA A 212 -21.63 -40.31 5.03
C ALA A 212 -22.74 -40.94 4.19
N SER A 213 -23.38 -40.18 3.30
CA SER A 213 -24.41 -40.69 2.38
C SER A 213 -23.88 -41.74 1.40
N SER A 214 -22.67 -41.54 0.85
CA SER A 214 -22.02 -42.54 -0.02
C SER A 214 -21.68 -43.83 0.74
N PHE A 215 -21.29 -43.71 2.01
CA PHE A 215 -21.04 -44.89 2.85
C PHE A 215 -22.33 -45.64 3.20
N ASP A 216 -23.44 -44.92 3.44
CA ASP A 216 -24.74 -45.54 3.63
C ASP A 216 -25.23 -46.26 2.37
N LEU A 217 -25.05 -45.63 1.19
CA LEU A 217 -25.34 -46.25 -0.10
C LEU A 217 -24.52 -47.54 -0.31
N TYR A 218 -23.23 -47.53 0.06
CA TYR A 218 -22.41 -48.73 0.07
C TYR A 218 -23.03 -49.85 0.93
N LYS A 219 -23.45 -49.54 2.17
CA LYS A 219 -24.08 -50.53 3.06
C LYS A 219 -25.36 -51.11 2.47
N GLN A 220 -26.20 -50.27 1.86
CA GLN A 220 -27.44 -50.70 1.22
C GLN A 220 -27.18 -51.59 0.00
N LEU A 221 -26.19 -51.24 -0.84
CA LEU A 221 -25.85 -52.01 -2.02
C LEU A 221 -25.10 -53.31 -1.69
N ALA A 222 -24.41 -53.38 -0.55
CA ALA A 222 -23.65 -54.57 -0.15
C ALA A 222 -24.54 -55.83 -0.01
N THR A 223 -25.84 -55.64 0.27
CA THR A 223 -26.81 -56.75 0.38
C THR A 223 -27.47 -57.12 -0.95
N VAL A 224 -27.39 -56.26 -1.98
CA VAL A 224 -28.14 -56.40 -3.24
C VAL A 224 -27.22 -56.61 -4.46
N HIS A 225 -26.15 -55.84 -4.60
CA HIS A 225 -25.24 -55.88 -5.75
C HIS A 225 -23.78 -55.60 -5.35
N SER A 226 -22.96 -56.66 -5.31
CA SER A 226 -21.55 -56.61 -4.87
C SER A 226 -20.67 -55.67 -5.72
N GLU A 227 -20.85 -55.62 -7.04
CA GLU A 227 -20.03 -54.75 -7.90
C GLU A 227 -20.35 -53.25 -7.67
N LEU A 228 -21.63 -52.91 -7.51
CA LEU A 228 -22.07 -51.53 -7.27
C LEU A 228 -21.71 -51.07 -5.86
N SER A 229 -21.72 -51.96 -4.87
CA SER A 229 -21.29 -51.63 -3.51
C SER A 229 -19.79 -51.28 -3.49
N ILE A 230 -18.94 -52.04 -4.18
CA ILE A 230 -17.51 -51.73 -4.29
C ILE A 230 -17.29 -50.36 -4.96
N LYS A 231 -18.03 -50.04 -6.04
CA LYS A 231 -17.95 -48.71 -6.68
C LYS A 231 -18.37 -47.58 -5.72
N ALA A 232 -19.45 -47.76 -4.96
CA ALA A 232 -19.88 -46.77 -3.97
C ALA A 232 -18.85 -46.58 -2.84
N LEU A 233 -18.18 -47.65 -2.41
CA LEU A 233 -17.11 -47.60 -1.42
C LEU A 233 -15.89 -46.83 -1.94
N ILE A 234 -15.48 -47.06 -3.19
CA ILE A 234 -14.38 -46.32 -3.83
C ILE A 234 -14.71 -44.82 -3.91
N ILE A 235 -15.93 -44.47 -4.33
CA ILE A 235 -16.38 -43.07 -4.37
C ILE A 235 -16.31 -42.43 -2.96
N ALA A 236 -16.78 -43.14 -1.92
CA ALA A 236 -16.71 -42.65 -0.55
C ALA A 236 -15.25 -42.41 -0.08
N GLN A 237 -14.32 -43.30 -0.46
CA GLN A 237 -12.89 -43.15 -0.16
C GLN A 237 -12.27 -41.96 -0.89
N GLU A 238 -12.57 -41.76 -2.18
CA GLU A 238 -12.08 -40.62 -2.95
C GLU A 238 -12.58 -39.29 -2.37
N ILE A 239 -13.87 -39.22 -2.01
CA ILE A 239 -14.44 -38.02 -1.36
C ILE A 239 -13.77 -37.76 0.00
N HIS A 240 -13.45 -38.82 0.75
CA HIS A 240 -12.75 -38.68 2.03
C HIS A 240 -11.32 -38.14 1.86
N GLU A 241 -10.57 -38.55 0.84
CA GLU A 241 -9.26 -37.97 0.55
C GLU A 241 -9.37 -36.50 0.13
N VAL A 242 -10.39 -36.13 -0.66
CA VAL A 242 -10.67 -34.71 -0.97
C VAL A 242 -10.94 -33.89 0.30
N LYS A 243 -11.72 -34.44 1.26
CA LYS A 243 -11.95 -33.79 2.57
C LYS A 243 -10.63 -33.50 3.28
N LYS A 244 -9.73 -34.49 3.31
CA LYS A 244 -8.42 -34.39 3.99
C LYS A 244 -7.51 -33.37 3.33
N ASP A 245 -7.53 -33.27 2.01
CA ASP A 245 -6.78 -32.24 1.30
C ASP A 245 -7.35 -30.83 1.57
N GLN A 246 -8.68 -30.68 1.61
CA GLN A 246 -9.30 -29.42 2.04
C GLN A 246 -8.94 -29.05 3.49
N GLN A 247 -8.90 -30.02 4.42
CA GLN A 247 -8.45 -29.80 5.80
C GLN A 247 -7.03 -29.25 5.87
N ARG A 248 -6.11 -29.78 5.04
CA ARG A 248 -4.72 -29.29 4.98
C ARG A 248 -4.65 -27.86 4.45
N ILE A 249 -5.41 -27.55 3.40
CA ILE A 249 -5.49 -26.18 2.85
C ILE A 249 -6.05 -25.23 3.90
N PHE A 250 -7.16 -25.60 4.55
CA PHE A 250 -7.79 -24.81 5.60
C PHE A 250 -6.82 -24.54 6.76
N ALA A 251 -6.09 -25.55 7.23
CA ALA A 251 -5.09 -25.37 8.30
C ALA A 251 -3.95 -24.42 7.86
N GLY A 252 -3.49 -24.52 6.61
CA GLY A 252 -2.48 -23.62 6.07
C GLY A 252 -2.94 -22.16 5.97
N LEU A 253 -4.18 -21.94 5.53
CA LEU A 253 -4.75 -20.61 5.38
C LEU A 253 -5.17 -19.97 6.72
N SER A 254 -5.76 -20.75 7.63
CA SER A 254 -6.21 -20.25 8.93
C SER A 254 -5.04 -19.72 9.75
N ASN A 255 -3.88 -20.37 9.71
CA ASN A 255 -2.65 -19.89 10.35
C ASN A 255 -2.19 -18.52 9.83
N ILE A 256 -2.47 -18.15 8.57
CA ILE A 256 -2.09 -16.85 8.00
C ILE A 256 -3.05 -15.76 8.47
N VAL A 257 -4.34 -16.10 8.59
CA VAL A 257 -5.40 -15.19 9.04
C VAL A 257 -5.32 -14.94 10.55
N GLU A 258 -5.02 -15.96 11.35
CA GLU A 258 -5.01 -15.87 12.83
C GLU A 258 -3.72 -15.23 13.38
N ASN A 259 -2.56 -15.41 12.74
CA ASN A 259 -1.26 -14.91 13.26
C ASN A 259 -1.05 -13.38 13.24
N LYS A 260 -2.06 -12.57 12.88
CA LYS A 260 -1.97 -11.10 12.85
C LYS A 260 -3.00 -10.37 13.72
N GLN A 261 -3.70 -11.07 14.60
CA GLN A 261 -4.78 -10.50 15.43
C GLN A 261 -4.34 -9.54 16.55
N SER A 262 -3.05 -9.17 16.66
CA SER A 262 -2.59 -8.26 17.71
C SER A 262 -2.89 -6.77 17.45
N ASP A 263 -3.32 -6.41 16.24
CA ASP A 263 -3.50 -5.02 15.86
C ASP A 263 -4.97 -4.59 15.99
N HIS A 264 -5.20 -3.60 16.87
CA HIS A 264 -6.50 -2.94 17.00
C HIS A 264 -6.57 -1.80 15.99
N TYR A 265 -7.59 -1.80 15.12
CA TYR A 265 -7.81 -0.74 14.13
C TYR A 265 -8.94 0.18 14.57
N LEU A 266 -8.83 1.48 14.27
CA LEU A 266 -9.97 2.38 14.46
C LEU A 266 -11.06 2.05 13.44
N MET A 267 -12.32 2.11 13.87
CA MET A 267 -13.46 1.90 12.97
C MET A 267 -13.47 2.94 11.85
N SER A 268 -13.09 4.19 12.14
CA SER A 268 -12.93 5.23 11.11
C SER A 268 -11.95 4.83 10.01
N ASP A 269 -10.85 4.17 10.37
CA ASP A 269 -9.86 3.71 9.41
C ASP A 269 -10.46 2.64 8.51
N LEU A 270 -11.16 1.65 9.08
CA LEU A 270 -11.83 0.61 8.29
C LEU A 270 -12.87 1.19 7.33
N LEU A 271 -13.70 2.12 7.79
CA LEU A 271 -14.70 2.80 6.96
C LEU A 271 -14.03 3.58 5.81
N SER A 272 -12.92 4.27 6.08
CA SER A 272 -12.16 4.99 5.06
C SER A 272 -11.60 4.04 4.00
N LEU A 273 -11.11 2.87 4.41
CA LEU A 273 -10.59 1.83 3.50
C LEU A 273 -11.67 1.28 2.58
N VAL A 274 -12.83 0.95 3.16
CA VAL A 274 -13.98 0.43 2.41
C VAL A 274 -14.48 1.48 1.41
N SER A 275 -14.63 2.73 1.86
CA SER A 275 -15.06 3.83 1.00
C SER A 275 -14.07 4.08 -0.15
N GLU A 276 -12.76 4.15 0.14
CA GLU A 276 -11.73 4.40 -0.88
C GLU A 276 -11.67 3.25 -1.91
N ALA A 277 -11.77 2.00 -1.46
CA ALA A 277 -11.75 0.83 -2.32
C ALA A 277 -12.97 0.82 -3.26
N ASN A 278 -14.16 1.08 -2.74
CA ASN A 278 -15.40 1.03 -3.51
C ASN A 278 -15.61 2.27 -4.39
N GLN A 279 -15.05 3.42 -4.04
CA GLN A 279 -15.00 4.58 -4.93
C GLN A 279 -14.12 4.30 -6.16
N LYS A 280 -12.97 3.61 -5.99
CA LYS A 280 -12.17 3.16 -7.15
C LYS A 280 -12.94 2.15 -8.00
N TYR A 281 -13.71 1.27 -7.36
CA TYR A 281 -14.54 0.28 -8.05
C TYR A 281 -15.68 0.95 -8.86
N SER A 282 -16.35 1.95 -8.30
CA SER A 282 -17.39 2.69 -9.05
C SER A 282 -16.83 3.40 -10.28
N VAL A 283 -15.63 4.00 -10.16
CA VAL A 283 -14.93 4.63 -11.29
C VAL A 283 -14.57 3.61 -12.37
N LEU A 284 -14.13 2.41 -11.99
CA LEU A 284 -13.84 1.32 -12.94
C LEU A 284 -15.10 0.92 -13.72
N LEU A 285 -16.25 0.87 -13.05
CA LEU A 285 -17.55 0.61 -13.66
C LEU A 285 -18.16 1.82 -14.38
N LYS A 286 -17.44 2.96 -14.45
CA LYS A 286 -17.88 4.22 -15.05
C LYS A 286 -19.16 4.80 -14.40
N LYS A 287 -19.33 4.59 -13.10
CA LYS A 287 -20.46 5.09 -12.30
C LYS A 287 -20.04 6.28 -11.43
N ASN A 288 -20.94 7.25 -11.30
CA ASN A 288 -20.76 8.44 -10.47
C ASN A 288 -21.50 8.25 -9.13
N ILE A 289 -20.81 7.75 -8.12
CA ILE A 289 -21.42 7.40 -6.82
C ILE A 289 -20.83 8.27 -5.72
N GLN A 290 -21.70 8.94 -4.96
CA GLN A 290 -21.33 9.66 -3.76
C GLN A 290 -21.28 8.71 -2.56
N PHE A 291 -20.16 8.70 -1.84
CA PHE A 291 -19.99 7.92 -0.62
C PHE A 291 -20.08 8.84 0.59
N ASN A 292 -21.03 8.56 1.49
CA ASN A 292 -21.20 9.27 2.75
C ASN A 292 -20.88 8.33 3.92
N VAL A 293 -19.97 8.73 4.80
CA VAL A 293 -19.62 7.95 6.00
C VAL A 293 -20.05 8.75 7.22
N LEU A 294 -20.90 8.16 8.05
CA LEU A 294 -21.42 8.73 9.27
C LEU A 294 -20.96 7.84 10.44
N LEU A 295 -20.11 8.38 11.30
CA LEU A 295 -19.60 7.68 12.49
C LEU A 295 -19.94 8.52 13.72
N ASN A 296 -20.73 7.98 14.63
CA ASN A 296 -21.14 8.71 15.84
C ASN A 296 -19.99 8.80 16.87
N GLU A 297 -19.34 7.66 17.13
CA GLU A 297 -18.23 7.54 18.07
C GLU A 297 -17.22 6.56 17.47
N ASP A 298 -15.95 6.91 17.53
CA ASP A 298 -14.86 6.09 16.98
C ASP A 298 -14.28 5.19 18.06
N PHE A 299 -13.98 3.94 17.69
CA PHE A 299 -13.52 2.92 18.62
C PHE A 299 -12.54 1.97 17.95
N HIS A 300 -11.70 1.35 18.77
CA HIS A 300 -10.78 0.32 18.34
C HIS A 300 -11.49 -1.02 18.23
N THR A 301 -11.27 -1.73 17.13
CA THR A 301 -11.81 -3.07 16.88
C THR A 301 -10.71 -4.09 16.62
N HIS A 302 -10.86 -5.26 17.25
CA HIS A 302 -10.05 -6.45 16.99
C HIS A 302 -10.65 -7.30 15.85
N ALA A 303 -11.94 -7.14 15.55
CA ALA A 303 -12.66 -7.81 14.46
C ALA A 303 -12.47 -7.17 13.07
N HIS A 304 -11.32 -6.52 12.82
CA HIS A 304 -11.08 -5.71 11.63
C HIS A 304 -11.17 -6.48 10.31
N ILE A 305 -10.68 -7.72 10.26
CA ILE A 305 -10.75 -8.57 9.06
C ILE A 305 -12.21 -8.96 8.74
N GLN A 306 -12.97 -9.33 9.76
CA GLN A 306 -14.37 -9.71 9.66
C GLN A 306 -15.23 -8.53 9.20
N LEU A 307 -15.04 -7.37 9.82
CA LEU A 307 -15.73 -6.14 9.44
C LEU A 307 -15.37 -5.71 8.02
N LEU A 308 -14.09 -5.73 7.62
CA LEU A 308 -13.69 -5.41 6.26
C LEU A 308 -14.34 -6.35 5.23
N ALA A 309 -14.42 -7.65 5.52
CA ALA A 309 -15.08 -8.62 4.65
C ALA A 309 -16.58 -8.32 4.49
N VAL A 310 -17.29 -8.03 5.60
CA VAL A 310 -18.71 -7.69 5.59
C VAL A 310 -18.97 -6.37 4.86
N LEU A 311 -18.27 -5.31 5.27
CA LEU A 311 -18.45 -3.96 4.74
C LEU A 311 -18.12 -3.90 3.24
N ASN A 312 -16.99 -4.49 2.80
CA ASN A 312 -16.65 -4.49 1.38
C ASN A 312 -17.68 -5.26 0.54
N ASN A 313 -18.21 -6.38 1.05
CA ASN A 313 -19.22 -7.14 0.29
C ASN A 313 -20.51 -6.34 0.11
N LEU A 314 -21.01 -5.73 1.19
CA LEU A 314 -22.25 -4.94 1.14
C LEU A 314 -22.09 -3.67 0.30
N VAL A 315 -20.98 -2.94 0.46
CA VAL A 315 -20.74 -1.71 -0.30
C VAL A 315 -20.47 -2.02 -1.78
N ALA A 316 -19.77 -3.10 -2.11
CA ALA A 316 -19.60 -3.52 -3.51
C ALA A 316 -20.95 -3.91 -4.14
N ASN A 317 -21.82 -4.62 -3.41
CA ASN A 317 -23.17 -4.92 -3.87
C ASN A 317 -23.99 -3.66 -4.13
N ALA A 318 -23.88 -2.64 -3.27
CA ALA A 318 -24.52 -1.33 -3.46
C ALA A 318 -23.98 -0.60 -4.71
N VAL A 319 -22.66 -0.60 -4.94
CA VAL A 319 -22.04 -0.04 -6.16
C VAL A 319 -22.56 -0.73 -7.42
N GLU A 320 -22.75 -2.04 -7.36
CA GLU A 320 -23.26 -2.82 -8.48
C GLU A 320 -24.75 -2.57 -8.73
N ALA A 321 -25.55 -2.36 -7.67
CA ALA A 321 -26.99 -2.09 -7.74
C ALA A 321 -27.34 -0.69 -8.27
N ILE A 322 -26.45 0.30 -8.11
CA ILE A 322 -26.64 1.64 -8.66
C ILE A 322 -26.34 1.61 -10.17
N GLU A 323 -27.21 2.13 -11.03
CA GLU A 323 -27.00 2.05 -12.49
C GLU A 323 -25.89 2.98 -12.99
N ASN A 324 -26.09 4.30 -12.88
CA ASN A 324 -25.18 5.31 -13.43
C ASN A 324 -24.74 6.32 -12.37
N GLU A 325 -25.70 6.93 -11.67
CA GLU A 325 -25.45 7.90 -10.61
C GLU A 325 -26.22 7.53 -9.34
N GLY A 326 -25.62 7.74 -8.18
CA GLY A 326 -26.27 7.42 -6.93
C GLY A 326 -25.46 7.81 -5.69
N ALA A 327 -25.92 7.36 -4.54
CA ALA A 327 -25.29 7.59 -3.26
C ALA A 327 -25.34 6.32 -2.41
N ILE A 328 -24.24 6.08 -1.68
CA ILE A 328 -24.11 5.02 -0.69
C ILE A 328 -23.78 5.69 0.64
N THR A 329 -24.54 5.37 1.68
CA THR A 329 -24.32 5.88 3.04
C THR A 329 -23.97 4.74 3.97
N ILE A 330 -22.82 4.83 4.63
CA ILE A 330 -22.38 3.90 5.67
C ILE A 330 -22.51 4.62 7.01
N SER A 331 -23.40 4.15 7.87
CA SER A 331 -23.64 4.72 9.20
C SER A 331 -23.24 3.73 10.29
N VAL A 332 -22.43 4.17 11.26
CA VAL A 332 -22.01 3.37 12.40
C VAL A 332 -22.31 4.13 13.68
N GLY A 333 -23.07 3.51 14.56
CA GLY A 333 -23.45 4.08 15.84
C GLY A 333 -23.49 3.03 16.93
N MET A 334 -23.00 3.39 18.11
CA MET A 334 -23.13 2.58 19.31
C MET A 334 -24.39 2.97 20.07
N LYS A 335 -25.15 1.98 20.53
CA LYS A 335 -26.33 2.18 21.38
C LYS A 335 -26.34 1.10 22.45
N ALA A 336 -26.15 1.52 23.71
CA ALA A 336 -25.95 0.62 24.85
C ALA A 336 -24.79 -0.36 24.57
N ASP A 337 -25.04 -1.67 24.62
CA ASP A 337 -24.03 -2.73 24.44
C ASP A 337 -23.98 -3.28 22.99
N GLU A 338 -24.60 -2.57 22.04
CA GLU A 338 -24.65 -2.98 20.64
C GLU A 338 -24.12 -1.88 19.71
N THR A 339 -23.34 -2.31 18.72
CA THR A 339 -22.89 -1.50 17.60
C THR A 339 -23.79 -1.77 16.40
N ASN A 340 -24.44 -0.72 15.90
CA ASN A 340 -25.29 -0.74 14.73
C ASN A 340 -24.52 -0.21 13.52
N ILE A 341 -24.47 -1.00 12.45
CA ILE A 341 -23.83 -0.68 11.19
C ILE A 341 -24.91 -0.74 10.10
N ILE A 342 -25.13 0.37 9.40
CA ILE A 342 -26.16 0.50 8.37
C ILE A 342 -25.49 0.86 7.05
N ILE A 343 -25.77 0.09 6.00
CA ILE A 343 -25.34 0.39 4.63
C ILE A 343 -26.60 0.65 3.82
N GLU A 344 -26.77 1.87 3.34
CA GLU A 344 -27.92 2.29 2.53
C GLU A 344 -27.49 2.75 1.14
N ASP A 345 -28.18 2.29 0.10
CA ASP A 345 -27.99 2.71 -1.28
C ASP A 345 -29.32 3.07 -1.96
N ASN A 346 -29.24 3.92 -2.97
CA ASN A 346 -30.37 4.32 -3.81
C ASN A 346 -30.34 3.62 -5.19
N GLY A 347 -29.83 2.40 -5.26
CA GLY A 347 -29.83 1.59 -6.48
C GLY A 347 -31.22 1.05 -6.83
N ILE A 348 -31.25 0.09 -7.76
CA ILE A 348 -32.50 -0.50 -8.28
C ILE A 348 -33.33 -1.28 -7.24
N GLY A 349 -32.76 -1.51 -6.05
CA GLY A 349 -33.39 -2.31 -5.02
C GLY A 349 -33.29 -3.82 -5.27
N ILE A 350 -33.76 -4.57 -4.27
CA ILE A 350 -33.95 -6.01 -4.28
C ILE A 350 -35.46 -6.29 -4.48
N PRO A 351 -35.85 -7.12 -5.46
CA PRO A 351 -37.24 -7.52 -5.63
C PRO A 351 -37.81 -8.22 -4.39
N GLU A 352 -39.05 -7.92 -4.02
CA GLU A 352 -39.68 -8.41 -2.78
C GLU A 352 -39.68 -9.94 -2.69
N HIS A 353 -39.92 -10.64 -3.81
CA HIS A 353 -39.90 -12.10 -3.87
C HIS A 353 -38.50 -12.72 -3.64
N SER A 354 -37.43 -11.94 -3.81
CA SER A 354 -36.05 -12.39 -3.60
C SER A 354 -35.59 -12.21 -2.17
N LEU A 355 -36.16 -11.26 -1.41
CA LEU A 355 -35.74 -10.94 -0.03
C LEU A 355 -35.63 -12.15 0.91
N PRO A 356 -36.53 -13.15 0.88
CA PRO A 356 -36.44 -14.31 1.77
C PRO A 356 -35.24 -15.21 1.49
N VAL A 357 -34.69 -15.17 0.27
CA VAL A 357 -33.69 -16.12 -0.22
C VAL A 357 -32.33 -15.46 -0.54
N ILE A 358 -32.18 -14.14 -0.41
CA ILE A 358 -30.92 -13.46 -0.78
C ILE A 358 -29.70 -13.89 0.05
N PHE A 359 -29.93 -14.43 1.24
CA PHE A 359 -28.88 -14.97 2.10
C PHE A 359 -28.64 -16.47 1.87
N ASP A 360 -29.47 -17.12 1.04
CA ASP A 360 -29.33 -18.54 0.77
C ASP A 360 -28.05 -18.82 -0.02
N PRO A 361 -27.29 -19.86 0.33
CA PRO A 361 -26.04 -20.16 -0.33
C PRO A 361 -26.24 -20.49 -1.81
N GLY A 362 -25.53 -19.79 -2.69
CA GLY A 362 -25.62 -20.01 -4.14
C GLY A 362 -26.74 -19.24 -4.83
N PHE A 363 -27.56 -18.49 -4.08
CA PHE A 363 -28.53 -17.58 -4.67
C PHE A 363 -27.82 -16.40 -5.34
N THR A 364 -28.12 -16.16 -6.61
CA THR A 364 -27.62 -15.00 -7.35
C THR A 364 -28.69 -14.49 -8.32
N SER A 365 -28.78 -13.17 -8.46
CA SER A 365 -29.49 -12.51 -9.55
C SER A 365 -28.55 -12.09 -10.69
N LYS A 366 -27.23 -12.28 -10.51
CA LYS A 366 -26.18 -11.80 -11.41
C LYS A 366 -25.70 -12.93 -12.32
N PHE A 367 -25.62 -12.64 -13.62
CA PHE A 367 -25.06 -13.50 -14.64
C PHE A 367 -23.84 -12.83 -15.28
N ASN A 368 -22.81 -13.60 -15.60
CA ASN A 368 -21.62 -13.09 -16.29
C ASN A 368 -21.92 -12.83 -17.79
N GLU A 369 -20.98 -12.24 -18.53
CA GLU A 369 -21.12 -11.97 -19.99
C GLU A 369 -21.38 -13.22 -20.84
N LYS A 370 -21.12 -14.42 -20.29
CA LYS A 370 -21.39 -15.72 -20.92
C LYS A 370 -22.76 -16.29 -20.53
N GLY A 371 -23.55 -15.57 -19.71
CA GLY A 371 -24.85 -16.01 -19.23
C GLY A 371 -24.80 -17.02 -18.08
N GLU A 372 -23.64 -17.21 -17.43
CA GLU A 372 -23.51 -18.12 -16.30
C GLU A 372 -23.80 -17.38 -14.99
N PRO A 373 -24.56 -17.99 -14.06
CA PRO A 373 -24.83 -17.38 -12.77
C PRO A 373 -23.52 -17.16 -12.01
N SER A 374 -23.35 -15.97 -11.44
CA SER A 374 -22.30 -15.70 -10.46
C SER A 374 -22.44 -16.66 -9.27
N THR A 375 -21.37 -16.87 -8.52
CA THR A 375 -21.36 -17.92 -7.48
C THR A 375 -22.42 -17.73 -6.37
N GLY A 376 -22.99 -16.52 -6.21
CA GLY A 376 -24.11 -16.28 -5.29
C GLY A 376 -23.75 -16.43 -3.81
N ILE A 377 -22.47 -16.26 -3.47
CA ILE A 377 -21.95 -16.61 -2.14
C ILE A 377 -21.83 -15.37 -1.23
N GLY A 378 -21.74 -14.17 -1.80
CA GLY A 378 -21.40 -12.93 -1.08
C GLY A 378 -22.25 -12.64 0.16
N LEU A 379 -23.57 -12.56 0.00
CA LEU A 379 -24.48 -12.23 1.12
C LEU A 379 -24.59 -13.36 2.14
N SER A 380 -24.52 -14.63 1.71
CA SER A 380 -24.48 -15.78 2.63
C SER A 380 -23.24 -15.76 3.53
N HIS A 381 -22.11 -15.23 3.04
CA HIS A 381 -20.90 -15.02 3.84
C HIS A 381 -21.07 -13.87 4.82
N VAL A 382 -21.66 -12.76 4.39
CA VAL A 382 -21.97 -11.65 5.29
C VAL A 382 -22.79 -12.15 6.49
N GLN A 383 -23.86 -12.91 6.23
CA GLN A 383 -24.69 -13.48 7.30
C GLN A 383 -23.90 -14.39 8.23
N ALA A 384 -23.06 -15.28 7.69
CA ALA A 384 -22.23 -16.19 8.48
C ALA A 384 -21.19 -15.45 9.35
N ILE A 385 -20.57 -14.39 8.83
CA ILE A 385 -19.59 -13.57 9.57
C ILE A 385 -20.27 -12.81 10.70
N VAL A 386 -21.40 -12.15 10.41
CA VAL A 386 -22.19 -11.42 11.41
C VAL A 386 -22.65 -12.37 12.52
N ALA A 387 -23.12 -13.57 12.17
CA ALA A 387 -23.49 -14.58 13.16
C ALA A 387 -22.29 -15.06 14.01
N LYS A 388 -21.09 -15.20 13.42
CA LYS A 388 -19.86 -15.51 14.18
C LYS A 388 -19.45 -14.42 15.16
N LEU A 389 -19.82 -13.17 14.89
CA LEU A 389 -19.68 -12.04 15.81
C LEU A 389 -20.87 -11.91 16.77
N HIS A 390 -21.73 -12.92 16.87
CA HIS A 390 -22.95 -12.92 17.68
C HIS A 390 -23.95 -11.82 17.33
N GLY A 391 -23.85 -11.28 16.12
CA GLY A 391 -24.75 -10.25 15.62
C GLY A 391 -25.91 -10.80 14.80
N ASN A 392 -26.74 -9.88 14.31
CA ASN A 392 -27.82 -10.14 13.37
C ASN A 392 -27.74 -9.18 12.18
N ILE A 393 -28.24 -9.61 11.02
CA ILE A 393 -28.37 -8.78 9.82
C ILE A 393 -29.80 -8.84 9.29
N HIS A 394 -30.34 -7.67 8.97
CA HIS A 394 -31.63 -7.50 8.31
C HIS A 394 -31.47 -6.64 7.04
N VAL A 395 -32.41 -6.80 6.11
CA VAL A 395 -32.46 -6.02 4.88
C VAL A 395 -33.84 -5.43 4.69
N GLU A 396 -33.89 -4.16 4.31
CA GLU A 396 -35.08 -3.46 3.88
C GLU A 396 -34.83 -2.97 2.46
N SER A 397 -35.72 -3.29 1.52
CA SER A 397 -35.57 -2.85 0.12
C SER A 397 -36.89 -2.38 -0.42
N ASN A 398 -37.13 -1.08 -0.30
CA ASN A 398 -38.30 -0.42 -0.86
C ASN A 398 -37.87 0.53 -1.98
N LYS A 399 -37.66 1.82 -1.66
CA LYS A 399 -37.12 2.83 -2.61
C LYS A 399 -35.59 2.95 -2.54
N THR A 400 -35.02 2.49 -1.45
CA THR A 400 -33.58 2.34 -1.19
C THR A 400 -33.36 0.94 -0.66
N THR A 401 -32.15 0.40 -0.83
CA THR A 401 -31.75 -0.84 -0.18
C THR A 401 -30.98 -0.49 1.08
N LYS A 402 -31.36 -1.08 2.21
CA LYS A 402 -30.73 -0.85 3.50
C LYS A 402 -30.40 -2.17 4.17
N PHE A 403 -29.12 -2.44 4.36
CA PHE A 403 -28.65 -3.52 5.21
C PHE A 403 -28.39 -2.98 6.62
N ILE A 404 -28.98 -3.61 7.62
CA ILE A 404 -28.92 -3.22 9.03
C ILE A 404 -28.24 -4.36 9.78
N ILE A 405 -27.06 -4.11 10.32
CA ILE A 405 -26.28 -5.06 11.10
C ILE A 405 -26.21 -4.58 12.54
N THR A 406 -26.47 -5.48 13.49
CA THR A 406 -26.36 -5.22 14.92
C THR A 406 -25.41 -6.25 15.53
N ILE A 407 -24.33 -5.81 16.16
CA ILE A 407 -23.29 -6.67 16.75
C ILE A 407 -23.07 -6.25 18.21
N PRO A 408 -22.99 -7.17 19.18
CA PRO A 408 -22.57 -6.85 20.55
C PRO A 408 -21.21 -6.14 20.57
N THR A 409 -21.10 -4.99 21.23
CA THR A 409 -19.90 -4.15 21.21
C THR A 409 -18.68 -4.88 21.78
N ASN A 410 -18.86 -5.81 22.73
CA ASN A 410 -17.77 -6.62 23.28
C ASN A 410 -17.17 -7.63 22.30
N MET A 411 -17.83 -7.88 21.15
CA MET A 411 -17.33 -8.72 20.07
C MET A 411 -16.56 -7.93 19.01
N LEU A 412 -16.46 -6.61 19.15
CA LEU A 412 -15.77 -5.73 18.20
C LEU A 412 -14.42 -5.27 18.68
#